data_AF-A0A0D8XXF4-F1
#
_entry.id   AF-A0A0D8XXF4-F1
#
_cell.length_a   1.000
_cell.length_b   1.000
_cell.length_c   1.000
_cell.angle_alpha   90.00
_cell.angle_beta   90.00
_cell.angle_gamma   90.00
#
_symmetry.space_group_name_H-M   'P 1'
#
loop_
_entity.id
_entity.type
_entity.pdbx_description
1 polymer ?
#
loop_
_entity_poly.entity_id
_entity_poly.type
_entity_poly.pdbx_seq_one_letter_code
_entity_poly.pdbx_strand_id
1 'polypeptide(L)'
;MESTTAHSAISQVNEVLSLVALCCERCVATIRSSKYERNSVALSVLLIALTALGVVGAIFYVYNIRDFDEQLWSFGILPPGAVEEYNYVAIMNIIISVFCIFIFYISSGINERQSTISCSTLTSRYQIRENVITTRFAARIATIQVVFFILQSAGGILVRVYGDYFFRKNGKLDTSIRHMIHMVPLFTLVLSICSLRQLKYYRSHRGDNIRSIITMESRGYVGTQNYENIVTKSWQIS
;
A
#
# COMPACT_ATOMS: atom_id res chain seq x y z
N MET A 1 20.63 17.78 -17.65
CA MET A 1 19.69 18.13 -16.56
C MET A 1 18.25 17.74 -16.94
N GLU A 2 18.09 16.78 -17.87
CA GLU A 2 16.85 16.03 -18.20
C GLU A 2 16.36 15.11 -17.07
N SER A 3 17.23 14.74 -16.13
CA SER A 3 16.89 13.71 -15.15
C SER A 3 15.71 14.10 -14.24
N THR A 4 15.53 15.39 -13.94
CA THR A 4 14.68 15.81 -12.81
C THR A 4 13.17 15.74 -13.06
N THR A 5 12.70 15.90 -14.30
CA THR A 5 11.27 15.76 -14.65
C THR A 5 10.88 14.31 -14.88
N ALA A 6 11.78 13.52 -15.48
CA ALA A 6 11.65 12.07 -15.52
C ALA A 6 11.58 11.52 -14.09
N HIS A 7 12.43 12.00 -13.16
CA HIS A 7 12.42 11.54 -11.78
C HIS A 7 11.09 11.74 -11.05
N SER A 8 10.38 12.85 -11.27
CA SER A 8 9.09 13.07 -10.59
C SER A 8 7.97 12.18 -11.17
N ALA A 9 7.93 12.00 -12.49
CA ALA A 9 7.00 11.06 -13.13
C ALA A 9 7.29 9.60 -12.75
N ILE A 10 8.57 9.20 -12.74
CA ILE A 10 9.02 7.87 -12.28
C ILE A 10 8.65 7.66 -10.82
N SER A 11 8.81 8.67 -9.95
CA SER A 11 8.42 8.58 -8.54
C SER A 11 6.92 8.33 -8.36
N GLN A 12 6.07 9.03 -9.13
CA GLN A 12 4.62 8.83 -9.07
C GLN A 12 4.20 7.45 -9.59
N VAL A 13 4.79 7.00 -10.70
CA VAL A 13 4.54 5.67 -11.23
C VAL A 13 4.97 4.60 -10.22
N ASN A 14 6.13 4.76 -9.58
CA ASN A 14 6.63 3.84 -8.57
C ASN A 14 5.70 3.76 -7.34
N GLU A 15 5.18 4.89 -6.87
CA GLU A 15 4.23 4.93 -5.74
C GLU A 15 2.94 4.17 -6.05
N VAL A 16 2.36 4.38 -7.24
CA VAL A 16 1.11 3.72 -7.67
C VAL A 16 1.33 2.23 -7.93
N LEU A 17 2.46 1.86 -8.56
CA LEU A 17 2.79 0.46 -8.82
C LEU A 17 3.01 -0.32 -7.51
N SER A 18 3.62 0.32 -6.51
CA SER A 18 3.77 -0.24 -5.17
C SER A 18 2.42 -0.43 -4.47
N LEU A 19 1.49 0.52 -4.62
CA LEU A 19 0.13 0.43 -4.12
C LEU A 19 -0.63 -0.74 -4.77
N VAL A 20 -0.51 -0.91 -6.09
CA VAL A 20 -1.11 -2.02 -6.84
C VAL A 20 -0.54 -3.35 -6.38
N ALA A 21 0.78 -3.45 -6.22
CA ALA A 21 1.43 -4.68 -5.74
C ALA A 21 0.93 -5.08 -4.35
N LEU A 22 0.84 -4.11 -3.42
CA LEU A 22 0.28 -4.33 -2.09
C LEU A 22 -1.19 -4.77 -2.15
N CYS A 23 -1.98 -4.17 -3.03
CA CYS A 23 -3.39 -4.52 -3.25
C CYS A 23 -3.54 -5.95 -3.75
N CYS A 24 -2.76 -6.34 -4.78
CA CYS A 24 -2.73 -7.71 -5.30
C CYS A 24 -2.33 -8.72 -4.24
N GLU A 25 -1.27 -8.44 -3.47
CA GLU A 25 -0.80 -9.31 -2.39
C GLU A 25 -1.92 -9.58 -1.37
N ARG A 26 -2.61 -8.52 -0.92
CA ARG A 26 -3.70 -8.64 0.06
C ARG A 26 -4.93 -9.34 -0.51
N CYS A 27 -5.25 -9.16 -1.79
CA CYS A 27 -6.32 -9.91 -2.45
C CYS A 27 -6.02 -11.42 -2.47
N VAL A 28 -4.80 -11.81 -2.85
CA VAL A 28 -4.39 -13.21 -2.86
C VAL A 28 -4.41 -13.79 -1.45
N ALA A 29 -3.97 -13.01 -0.44
CA ALA A 29 -4.01 -13.43 0.96
C ALA A 29 -5.45 -13.66 1.45
N THR A 30 -6.40 -12.80 1.07
CA THR A 30 -7.83 -12.97 1.39
C THR A 30 -8.47 -14.19 0.72
N ILE A 31 -8.13 -14.47 -0.55
CA ILE A 31 -8.70 -15.59 -1.31
C ILE A 31 -8.09 -16.93 -0.89
N ARG A 32 -6.76 -16.96 -0.63
CA ARG A 32 -6.00 -18.20 -0.34
C ARG A 32 -5.53 -18.28 1.11
N SER A 33 -6.32 -17.79 2.06
CA SER A 33 -5.94 -17.70 3.49
C SER A 33 -5.35 -19.00 4.08
N SER A 34 -5.84 -20.17 3.66
CA SER A 34 -5.37 -21.49 4.14
C SER A 34 -4.07 -22.02 3.53
N LYS A 35 -3.69 -21.54 2.33
CA LYS A 35 -2.46 -21.97 1.62
C LYS A 35 -1.44 -20.84 1.48
N TYR A 36 -1.79 -19.64 1.93
CA TYR A 36 -1.02 -18.43 1.75
C TYR A 36 0.40 -18.55 2.30
N GLU A 37 0.57 -19.09 3.51
CA GLU A 37 1.86 -19.15 4.19
C GLU A 37 2.92 -19.98 3.45
N ARG A 38 2.50 -20.98 2.64
CA ARG A 38 3.43 -21.79 1.85
C ARG A 38 3.92 -21.09 0.58
N ASN A 39 3.13 -20.18 0.03
CA ASN A 39 3.40 -19.55 -1.28
C ASN A 39 3.51 -18.02 -1.22
N SER A 40 3.43 -17.43 -0.02
CA SER A 40 3.47 -15.98 0.19
C SER A 40 4.81 -15.41 -0.25
N VAL A 41 5.93 -16.06 0.08
CA VAL A 41 7.27 -15.61 -0.29
C VAL A 41 7.45 -15.59 -1.82
N ALA A 42 7.01 -16.65 -2.51
CA ALA A 42 7.09 -16.70 -3.97
C ALA A 42 6.23 -15.61 -4.64
N LEU A 43 5.03 -15.38 -4.12
CA LEU A 43 4.14 -14.31 -4.58
C LEU A 43 4.76 -12.92 -4.37
N SER A 44 5.33 -12.67 -3.18
CA SER A 44 5.97 -11.39 -2.87
C SER A 44 7.18 -11.14 -3.75
N VAL A 45 8.03 -12.13 -3.99
CA VAL A 45 9.19 -12.02 -4.90
C VAL A 45 8.74 -11.73 -6.33
N LEU A 46 7.69 -12.41 -6.81
CA LEU A 46 7.10 -12.16 -8.13
C LEU A 46 6.59 -10.70 -8.24
N LEU A 47 5.87 -10.22 -7.23
CA LEU A 47 5.33 -8.86 -7.21
C LEU A 47 6.44 -7.80 -7.19
N ILE A 48 7.53 -8.04 -6.46
CA ILE A 48 8.73 -7.18 -6.44
C ILE A 48 9.38 -7.15 -7.83
N ALA A 49 9.53 -8.31 -8.47
CA ALA A 49 10.09 -8.38 -9.82
C ALA A 49 9.22 -7.63 -10.84
N LEU A 50 7.89 -7.78 -10.77
CA LEU A 50 6.95 -7.07 -11.63
C LEU A 50 6.95 -5.56 -11.39
N THR A 51 7.08 -5.11 -10.12
CA THR A 51 7.20 -3.68 -9.81
C THR A 51 8.50 -3.11 -10.35
N ALA A 52 9.63 -3.79 -10.15
CA ALA A 52 10.91 -3.36 -10.70
C ALA A 52 10.88 -3.28 -12.23
N LEU A 53 10.32 -4.30 -12.90
CA LEU A 53 10.15 -4.29 -14.36
C LEU A 53 9.24 -3.16 -14.84
N GLY A 54 8.14 -2.88 -14.13
CA GLY A 54 7.25 -1.77 -14.47
C GLY A 54 7.93 -0.41 -14.34
N VAL A 55 8.76 -0.21 -13.31
CA VAL A 55 9.57 1.02 -13.16
C VAL A 55 10.60 1.14 -14.28
N VAL A 56 11.33 0.07 -14.60
CA VAL A 56 12.30 0.06 -15.71
C VAL A 56 11.62 0.32 -17.05
N GLY A 57 10.44 -0.28 -17.29
CA GLY A 57 9.63 -0.04 -18.48
C GLY A 57 9.15 1.40 -18.57
N ALA A 58 8.72 2.00 -17.46
CA ALA A 58 8.33 3.41 -17.40
C ALA A 58 9.51 4.35 -17.69
N ILE A 59 10.70 4.05 -17.17
CA ILE A 59 11.93 4.78 -17.51
C ILE A 59 12.19 4.69 -19.01
N PHE A 60 12.17 3.49 -19.58
CA PHE A 60 12.44 3.28 -21.00
C PHE A 60 11.42 3.99 -21.90
N TYR A 61 10.14 3.97 -21.52
CA TYR A 61 9.05 4.66 -22.22
C TYR A 61 9.22 6.19 -22.16
N VAL A 62 9.47 6.74 -20.98
CA VAL A 62 9.65 8.19 -20.78
C VAL A 62 10.87 8.71 -21.54
N TYR A 63 11.96 7.93 -21.57
CA TYR A 63 13.20 8.35 -22.24
C TYR A 63 13.22 8.10 -23.76
N ASN A 64 12.47 7.14 -24.30
CA ASN A 64 12.45 6.92 -25.76
C ASN A 64 11.53 7.87 -26.53
N ILE A 65 10.54 8.49 -25.87
CA ILE A 65 9.47 9.18 -26.59
C ILE A 65 9.87 10.59 -27.05
N ARG A 66 10.90 11.22 -26.47
CA ARG A 66 11.27 12.60 -26.81
C ARG A 66 12.76 12.91 -26.59
N ASP A 67 13.40 13.42 -27.64
CA ASP A 67 14.59 14.26 -27.55
C ASP A 67 14.20 15.59 -26.90
N PHE A 68 14.57 15.80 -25.62
CA PHE A 68 14.22 17.00 -24.86
C PHE A 68 15.42 17.95 -24.78
N ASP A 69 15.59 18.78 -25.81
CA ASP A 69 16.66 19.80 -25.91
C ASP A 69 16.28 21.16 -25.27
N GLU A 70 15.70 21.15 -24.06
CA GLU A 70 15.39 22.40 -23.34
C GLU A 70 15.82 22.36 -21.85
N GLN A 71 16.64 23.35 -21.48
CA GLN A 71 17.29 23.46 -20.17
C GLN A 71 16.34 24.06 -19.11
N LEU A 72 15.65 23.20 -18.36
CA LEU A 72 14.78 23.59 -17.24
C LEU A 72 15.47 23.40 -15.88
N TRP A 73 15.30 24.38 -14.99
CA TRP A 73 16.07 24.51 -13.73
C TRP A 73 15.43 23.85 -12.49
N SER A 74 14.33 23.09 -12.58
CA SER A 74 13.61 22.65 -11.37
C SER A 74 12.84 21.32 -11.49
N PHE A 75 12.85 20.59 -10.37
CA PHE A 75 12.13 19.36 -10.02
C PHE A 75 10.60 19.39 -10.25
N GLY A 76 10.00 20.57 -10.46
CA GLY A 76 8.54 20.76 -10.58
C GLY A 76 8.08 21.49 -11.85
N ILE A 77 8.98 21.83 -12.78
CA ILE A 77 8.62 22.52 -14.01
C ILE A 77 8.61 21.50 -15.14
N LEU A 78 7.40 21.16 -15.59
CA LEU A 78 7.23 20.32 -16.76
C LEU A 78 7.47 21.15 -18.03
N PRO A 79 8.17 20.63 -19.05
CA PRO A 79 8.26 21.29 -20.33
C PRO A 79 6.84 21.49 -20.89
N PRO A 80 6.53 22.64 -21.51
CA PRO A 80 5.18 22.95 -21.97
C PRO A 80 4.61 21.88 -22.93
N GLY A 81 5.46 21.22 -23.72
CA GLY A 81 5.06 20.13 -24.62
C GLY A 81 4.69 18.82 -23.93
N ALA A 82 5.04 18.61 -22.65
CA ALA A 82 4.80 17.35 -21.91
C ALA A 82 3.65 17.44 -20.90
N VAL A 83 2.99 18.59 -20.78
CA VAL A 83 1.97 18.86 -19.77
C VAL A 83 0.71 18.01 -19.97
N GLU A 84 0.27 17.83 -21.22
CA GLU A 84 -0.93 17.04 -21.52
C GLU A 84 -0.75 15.56 -21.19
N GLU A 85 0.35 14.96 -21.64
CA GLU A 85 0.68 13.55 -21.37
C GLU A 85 0.81 13.27 -19.87
N TYR A 86 1.48 14.16 -19.14
CA TYR A 86 1.62 14.03 -17.69
C TYR A 86 0.29 14.18 -16.96
N ASN A 87 -0.59 15.09 -17.40
CA ASN A 87 -1.93 15.20 -16.82
C ASN A 87 -2.75 13.92 -17.09
N TYR A 88 -2.62 13.31 -18.27
CA TYR A 88 -3.27 12.04 -18.58
C TYR A 88 -2.77 10.90 -17.66
N VAL A 89 -1.46 10.76 -17.49
CA VAL A 89 -0.84 9.79 -16.57
C VAL A 89 -1.27 10.05 -15.12
N ALA A 90 -1.32 11.31 -14.69
CA ALA A 90 -1.75 11.68 -13.35
C ALA A 90 -3.22 11.31 -13.10
N ILE A 91 -4.12 11.58 -14.07
CA ILE A 91 -5.55 11.20 -13.97
C ILE A 91 -5.69 9.69 -13.90
N MET A 92 -5.00 8.93 -14.76
CA MET A 92 -5.02 7.47 -14.73
C MET A 92 -4.51 6.91 -13.40
N ASN A 93 -3.45 7.50 -12.84
CA ASN A 93 -2.92 7.15 -11.52
C ASN A 93 -3.93 7.41 -10.39
N ILE A 94 -4.68 8.51 -10.44
CA ILE A 94 -5.76 8.79 -9.49
C ILE A 94 -6.85 7.72 -9.59
N ILE A 95 -7.29 7.38 -10.81
CA ILE A 95 -8.33 6.36 -11.04
C ILE A 95 -7.88 5.00 -10.49
N ILE A 96 -6.67 4.56 -10.82
CA ILE A 96 -6.09 3.29 -10.33
C ILE A 96 -6.01 3.29 -8.79
N SER A 97 -5.60 4.40 -8.19
CA SER A 97 -5.49 4.54 -6.74
C SER A 97 -6.84 4.43 -6.03
N VAL A 98 -7.88 5.07 -6.57
CA VAL A 98 -9.26 4.96 -6.04
C VAL A 98 -9.78 3.53 -6.17
N PHE A 99 -9.52 2.88 -7.30
CA PHE A 99 -9.90 1.48 -7.52
C PHE A 99 -9.19 0.54 -6.52
N CYS A 100 -7.90 0.77 -6.23
CA CYS A 100 -7.16 0.01 -5.22
C CYS A 100 -7.78 0.17 -3.81
N ILE A 101 -8.19 1.38 -3.41
CA ILE A 101 -8.88 1.60 -2.13
C ILE A 101 -10.18 0.81 -2.06
N PHE A 102 -10.96 0.84 -3.13
CA PHE A 102 -12.23 0.11 -3.20
C PHE A 102 -12.00 -1.40 -3.01
N ILE A 103 -10.99 -1.96 -3.68
CA ILE A 103 -10.58 -3.36 -3.50
C ILE A 103 -10.13 -3.63 -2.07
N PHE A 104 -9.34 -2.75 -1.44
CA PHE A 104 -8.94 -2.92 -0.04
C PHE A 104 -10.13 -2.98 0.91
N TYR A 105 -11.15 -2.14 0.69
CA TYR A 105 -12.36 -2.15 1.51
C TYR A 105 -13.15 -3.45 1.34
N ILE A 106 -13.30 -3.92 0.10
CA ILE A 106 -13.92 -5.22 -0.20
C ILE A 106 -13.12 -6.37 0.43
N SER A 107 -11.80 -6.40 0.24
CA SER A 107 -10.91 -7.41 0.81
C SER A 107 -11.04 -7.45 2.34
N SER A 108 -11.06 -6.28 3.01
CA SER A 108 -11.28 -6.20 4.45
C SER A 108 -12.64 -6.76 4.88
N GLY A 109 -13.72 -6.43 4.16
CA GLY A 109 -15.07 -6.94 4.44
C GLY A 109 -15.20 -8.45 4.24
N ILE A 110 -14.63 -8.98 3.16
CA ILE A 110 -14.58 -10.43 2.90
C ILE A 110 -13.80 -11.14 4.01
N ASN A 111 -12.67 -10.57 4.44
CA ASN A 111 -11.81 -11.18 5.46
C ASN A 111 -12.51 -11.21 6.84
N GLU A 112 -13.23 -10.15 7.19
CA GLU A 112 -14.05 -10.08 8.39
C GLU A 112 -15.18 -11.11 8.37
N ARG A 113 -15.87 -11.25 7.23
CA ARG A 113 -16.90 -12.28 7.03
C ARG A 113 -16.32 -13.70 7.09
N GLN A 114 -15.13 -13.94 6.54
CA GLN A 114 -14.46 -15.24 6.67
C GLN A 114 -14.08 -15.54 8.12
N SER A 115 -13.70 -14.54 8.90
CA SER A 115 -13.34 -14.72 10.32
C SER A 115 -14.52 -15.12 11.21
N THR A 116 -15.75 -14.73 10.86
CA THR A 116 -16.96 -15.07 11.63
C THR A 116 -17.58 -16.41 11.23
N ILE A 117 -17.42 -16.82 9.96
CA ILE A 117 -18.05 -18.05 9.43
C ILE A 117 -17.16 -19.30 9.65
N SER A 118 -15.85 -19.16 9.80
CA SER A 118 -14.94 -20.31 9.72
C SER A 118 -14.95 -21.22 10.97
N CYS A 119 -15.61 -22.38 10.86
CA CYS A 119 -15.38 -23.55 11.72
C CYS A 119 -14.12 -24.29 11.26
N SER A 120 -12.96 -23.72 11.57
CA SER A 120 -11.67 -24.19 11.07
C SER A 120 -10.71 -24.53 12.21
N THR A 121 -9.69 -25.33 11.88
CA THR A 121 -8.59 -25.71 12.76
C THR A 121 -7.88 -24.48 13.36
N LEU A 122 -7.26 -24.64 14.53
CA LEU A 122 -6.57 -23.58 15.27
C LEU A 122 -5.64 -22.74 14.37
N THR A 123 -4.86 -23.42 13.54
CA THR A 123 -3.91 -22.82 12.59
C THR A 123 -4.60 -21.93 11.57
N SER A 124 -5.71 -22.39 10.97
CA SER A 124 -6.41 -21.62 9.94
C SER A 124 -7.19 -20.44 10.53
N ARG A 125 -7.76 -20.56 11.74
CA ARG A 125 -8.37 -19.42 12.44
C ARG A 125 -7.34 -18.36 12.81
N TYR A 126 -6.16 -18.78 13.26
CA TYR A 126 -5.03 -17.88 13.51
C TYR A 126 -4.61 -17.16 12.22
N GLN A 127 -4.41 -17.89 11.12
CA GLN A 127 -4.03 -17.34 9.81
C GLN A 127 -5.06 -16.32 9.28
N ILE A 128 -6.37 -16.62 9.37
CA ILE A 128 -7.43 -15.70 8.93
C ILE A 128 -7.43 -14.43 9.78
N ARG A 129 -7.31 -14.55 11.11
CA ARG A 129 -7.31 -13.39 12.02
C ARG A 129 -6.07 -12.52 11.83
N GLU A 130 -4.91 -13.14 11.63
CA GLU A 130 -3.68 -12.43 11.28
C GLU A 130 -3.82 -11.69 9.93
N ASN A 131 -4.44 -12.34 8.94
CA ASN A 131 -4.72 -11.73 7.65
C ASN A 131 -5.68 -10.53 7.76
N VAL A 132 -6.74 -10.62 8.57
CA VAL A 132 -7.69 -9.50 8.81
C VAL A 132 -6.96 -8.29 9.36
N ILE A 133 -6.13 -8.49 10.38
CA ILE A 133 -5.41 -7.40 11.03
C ILE A 133 -4.39 -6.78 10.06
N THR A 134 -3.63 -7.61 9.36
CA THR A 134 -2.60 -7.15 8.41
C THR A 134 -3.20 -6.45 7.19
N THR A 135 -4.36 -6.90 6.68
CA THR A 135 -5.08 -6.22 5.60
C THR A 135 -5.67 -4.88 6.07
N ARG A 136 -6.23 -4.79 7.28
CA ARG A 136 -6.69 -3.50 7.84
C ARG A 136 -5.55 -2.51 8.03
N PHE A 137 -4.40 -3.00 8.46
CA PHE A 137 -3.18 -2.21 8.56
C PHE A 137 -2.73 -1.68 7.19
N ALA A 138 -2.62 -2.56 6.18
CA ALA A 138 -2.27 -2.19 4.82
C ALA A 138 -3.27 -1.20 4.20
N ALA A 139 -4.57 -1.40 4.42
CA ALA A 139 -5.62 -0.49 3.95
C ALA A 139 -5.45 0.92 4.53
N ARG A 140 -5.12 1.06 5.83
CA ARG A 140 -4.86 2.37 6.45
C ARG A 140 -3.66 3.07 5.83
N ILE A 141 -2.57 2.35 5.57
CA ILE A 141 -1.38 2.92 4.90
C ILE A 141 -1.73 3.36 3.48
N ALA A 142 -2.42 2.50 2.72
CA ALA A 142 -2.87 2.81 1.37
C ALA A 142 -3.77 4.07 1.33
N THR A 143 -4.73 4.20 2.26
CA THR A 143 -5.56 5.40 2.35
C THR A 143 -4.74 6.66 2.62
N ILE A 144 -3.78 6.59 3.56
CA ILE A 144 -2.90 7.73 3.86
C ILE A 144 -2.10 8.12 2.61
N GLN A 145 -1.53 7.14 1.91
CA GLN A 145 -0.73 7.36 0.70
C GLN A 145 -1.56 8.05 -0.40
N VAL A 146 -2.79 7.60 -0.66
CA VAL A 146 -3.65 8.20 -1.68
C VAL A 146 -4.12 9.60 -1.28
N VAL A 147 -4.42 9.85 -0.01
CA VAL A 147 -4.77 11.21 0.46
C VAL A 147 -3.62 12.18 0.21
N PHE A 148 -2.38 11.78 0.50
CA PHE A 148 -1.21 12.60 0.21
C PHE A 148 -1.00 12.81 -1.29
N PHE A 149 -1.19 11.78 -2.10
CA PHE A 149 -1.11 11.88 -3.57
C PHE A 149 -2.14 12.87 -4.14
N ILE A 150 -3.39 12.79 -3.68
CA ILE A 150 -4.45 13.73 -4.09
C ILE A 150 -4.10 15.16 -3.67
N LEU A 151 -3.63 15.37 -2.44
CA LEU A 151 -3.21 16.69 -1.95
C LEU A 151 -2.07 17.27 -2.78
N GLN A 152 -1.09 16.44 -3.16
CA GLN A 152 0.04 16.85 -4.00
C GLN A 152 -0.41 17.21 -5.43
N SER A 153 -1.28 16.38 -6.02
CA SER A 153 -1.81 16.61 -7.37
C SER A 153 -2.68 17.85 -7.44
N ALA A 154 -3.62 18.01 -6.48
CA ALA A 154 -4.47 19.19 -6.36
C ALA A 154 -3.65 20.46 -6.11
N GLY A 155 -2.65 20.41 -5.23
CA GLY A 155 -1.74 21.53 -4.97
C GLY A 155 -0.95 21.94 -6.21
N GLY A 156 -0.47 20.98 -6.99
CA GLY A 156 0.23 21.23 -8.26
C GLY A 156 -0.67 21.90 -9.31
N ILE A 157 -1.93 21.46 -9.44
CA ILE A 157 -2.92 22.07 -10.35
C ILE A 157 -3.29 23.48 -9.89
N LEU A 158 -3.52 23.69 -8.59
CA LEU A 158 -3.85 25.00 -8.02
C LEU A 158 -2.76 26.03 -8.30
N VAL A 159 -1.49 25.66 -8.13
CA VAL A 159 -0.35 26.54 -8.48
C VAL A 159 -0.33 26.86 -9.98
N ARG A 160 -0.67 25.91 -10.85
CA ARG A 160 -0.71 26.17 -12.29
C ARG A 160 -1.83 27.13 -12.69
N VAL A 161 -3.02 27.00 -12.10
CA VAL A 161 -4.19 27.83 -12.44
C VAL A 161 -4.10 29.22 -11.83
N TYR A 162 -3.75 29.30 -10.54
CA TYR A 162 -3.73 30.56 -9.79
C TYR A 162 -2.36 31.21 -9.71
N GLY A 163 -1.29 30.51 -10.11
CA GLY A 163 0.08 31.02 -10.01
C GLY A 163 0.32 32.25 -10.86
N ASP A 164 -0.23 32.29 -12.07
CA ASP A 164 -0.14 33.47 -12.94
C ASP A 164 -0.91 34.67 -12.39
N TYR A 165 -2.04 34.42 -11.72
CA TYR A 165 -2.87 35.45 -11.10
C TYR A 165 -2.23 36.03 -9.83
N PHE A 166 -1.72 35.18 -8.94
CA PHE A 166 -1.15 35.60 -7.65
C PHE A 166 0.32 36.03 -7.72
N PHE A 167 1.14 35.40 -8.56
CA PHE A 167 2.60 35.60 -8.56
C PHE A 167 3.13 36.50 -9.67
N ARG A 168 2.27 37.31 -10.31
CA ARG A 168 2.59 38.43 -11.22
C ARG A 168 3.92 38.26 -11.96
N LYS A 169 4.03 37.21 -12.79
CA LYS A 169 5.21 36.87 -13.64
C LYS A 169 6.58 36.81 -12.93
N ASN A 170 6.64 36.76 -11.61
CA ASN A 170 7.89 36.54 -10.89
C ASN A 170 8.24 35.05 -10.89
N GLY A 171 8.90 34.59 -11.97
CA GLY A 171 9.27 33.18 -12.15
C GLY A 171 10.04 32.57 -10.98
N LYS A 172 10.77 33.37 -10.18
CA LYS A 172 11.46 32.90 -8.97
C LYS A 172 10.51 32.54 -7.80
N LEU A 173 9.40 33.26 -7.66
CA LEU A 173 8.42 33.01 -6.59
C LEU A 173 7.54 31.81 -6.92
N ASP A 174 7.07 31.72 -8.17
CA ASP A 174 6.30 30.58 -8.66
C ASP A 174 7.08 29.26 -8.51
N THR A 175 8.35 29.25 -8.91
CA THR A 175 9.21 28.06 -8.79
C THR A 175 9.53 27.67 -7.34
N SER A 176 9.66 28.65 -6.44
CA SER A 176 9.90 28.38 -5.01
C SER A 176 8.69 27.74 -4.34
N ILE A 177 7.49 28.25 -4.65
CA ILE A 177 6.23 27.74 -4.09
C ILE A 177 5.90 26.36 -4.64
N ARG A 178 6.20 26.11 -5.92
CA ARG A 178 6.04 24.80 -6.54
C ARG A 178 6.93 23.73 -5.88
N HIS A 179 8.14 24.08 -5.48
CA HIS A 179 8.99 23.18 -4.67
C HIS A 179 8.43 22.99 -3.25
N MET A 180 7.91 24.05 -2.64
CA MET A 180 7.31 23.96 -1.29
C MET A 180 6.05 23.07 -1.26
N ILE A 181 5.36 22.89 -2.39
CA ILE A 181 4.23 21.98 -2.53
C ILE A 181 4.66 20.56 -2.91
N HIS A 182 5.87 20.40 -3.46
CA HIS A 182 6.45 19.09 -3.81
C HIS A 182 7.06 18.41 -2.57
N MET A 183 6.21 18.01 -1.63
CA MET A 183 6.61 17.49 -0.31
C MET A 183 6.79 15.96 -0.25
N VAL A 184 7.26 15.34 -1.34
CA VAL A 184 7.56 13.89 -1.42
C VAL A 184 8.40 13.39 -0.23
N PRO A 185 9.48 14.08 0.19
CA PRO A 185 10.29 13.63 1.33
C PRO A 185 9.52 13.64 2.65
N LEU A 186 8.67 14.65 2.90
CA LEU A 186 7.86 14.69 4.12
C LEU A 186 6.81 13.58 4.12
N PHE A 187 6.23 13.24 2.97
CA PHE A 187 5.27 12.14 2.86
C PHE A 187 5.91 10.79 3.21
N THR A 188 7.11 10.52 2.68
CA THR A 188 7.84 9.27 3.00
C THR A 188 8.17 9.16 4.49
N LEU A 189 8.50 10.29 5.15
CA LEU A 189 8.73 10.32 6.59
C LEU A 189 7.45 10.08 7.41
N VAL A 190 6.34 10.72 7.04
CA VAL A 190 5.05 10.51 7.71
C VAL A 190 4.60 9.06 7.56
N LEU A 191 4.67 8.49 6.34
CA LEU A 191 4.36 7.09 6.08
C LEU A 191 5.23 6.15 6.92
N SER A 192 6.53 6.43 7.02
CA SER A 192 7.46 5.62 7.83
C SER A 192 7.12 5.68 9.32
N ILE A 193 6.84 6.86 9.86
CA ILE A 193 6.46 7.05 11.27
C ILE A 193 5.11 6.38 11.56
N CYS A 194 4.12 6.57 10.70
CA CYS A 194 2.80 5.93 10.82
C CYS A 194 2.92 4.40 10.79
N SER A 195 3.71 3.86 9.86
CA SER A 195 3.96 2.42 9.75
C SER A 195 4.63 1.86 11.01
N LEU A 196 5.63 2.56 11.55
CA LEU A 196 6.30 2.17 12.80
C LEU A 196 5.37 2.20 14.01
N ARG A 197 4.55 3.25 14.15
CA ARG A 197 3.57 3.36 15.26
C ARG A 197 2.56 2.23 15.20
N GLN A 198 2.00 1.97 14.03
CA GLN A 198 1.03 0.90 13.83
C GLN A 198 1.66 -0.49 14.03
N LEU A 199 2.92 -0.70 13.62
CA LEU A 199 3.64 -1.95 13.88
C LEU A 199 3.87 -2.18 15.38
N LYS A 200 4.21 -1.13 16.14
CA LYS A 200 4.34 -1.22 17.61
C LYS A 200 3.00 -1.57 18.26
N TYR A 201 1.93 -0.91 17.85
CA TYR A 201 0.58 -1.20 18.31
C TYR A 201 0.20 -2.66 18.05
N TYR A 202 0.44 -3.15 16.83
CA TYR A 202 0.20 -4.55 16.47
C TYR A 202 1.00 -5.53 17.33
N ARG A 203 2.30 -5.30 17.51
CA ARG A 203 3.14 -6.17 18.36
C ARG A 203 2.64 -6.25 19.79
N SER A 204 2.20 -5.11 20.36
CA SER A 204 1.65 -5.07 21.72
C SER A 204 0.36 -5.90 21.81
N HIS A 205 -0.52 -5.79 20.82
CA HIS A 205 -1.82 -6.46 20.85
C HIS A 205 -1.75 -7.95 20.47
N ARG A 206 -0.68 -8.37 19.78
CA ARG A 206 -0.44 -9.77 19.40
C ARG A 206 -0.34 -10.69 20.63
N GLY A 207 0.35 -10.25 21.69
CA GLY A 207 0.53 -11.06 22.91
C GLY A 207 -0.79 -11.41 23.59
N ASP A 208 -1.68 -10.42 23.73
CA ASP A 208 -2.99 -10.60 24.36
C ASP A 208 -3.90 -11.48 23.50
N ASN A 209 -3.84 -11.31 22.18
CA ASN A 209 -4.66 -12.06 21.23
C ASN A 209 -4.24 -13.54 21.13
N ILE A 210 -2.93 -13.84 21.18
CA ILE A 210 -2.43 -15.21 21.26
C ILE A 210 -2.89 -15.87 22.57
N ARG A 211 -2.75 -15.15 23.69
CA ARG A 211 -3.14 -15.64 25.01
C ARG A 211 -4.65 -15.94 25.08
N SER A 212 -5.50 -15.09 24.49
CA SER A 212 -6.95 -15.33 24.49
C SER A 212 -7.36 -16.55 23.67
N ILE A 213 -6.72 -16.79 22.51
CA ILE A 213 -7.00 -17.95 21.65
C ILE A 213 -6.62 -19.25 22.37
N ILE A 214 -5.42 -19.31 22.96
CA ILE A 214 -4.95 -20.47 23.72
C ILE A 214 -5.89 -20.74 24.91
N THR A 215 -6.31 -19.69 25.62
CA THR A 215 -7.18 -19.83 26.78
C THR A 215 -8.57 -20.36 26.39
N MET A 216 -9.15 -19.87 25.29
CA MET A 216 -10.46 -20.31 24.80
C MET A 216 -10.48 -21.80 24.43
N GLU A 217 -9.43 -22.30 23.78
CA GLU A 217 -9.33 -23.70 23.37
C GLU A 217 -8.92 -24.63 24.53
N SER A 218 -8.22 -24.12 25.55
CA SER A 218 -7.92 -24.90 26.77
C SER A 218 -9.13 -25.12 27.70
N ARG A 219 -10.17 -24.28 27.60
CA ARG A 219 -11.36 -24.28 28.48
C ARG A 219 -12.69 -24.54 27.75
N GLY A 220 -12.71 -24.47 26.42
CA GLY A 220 -13.92 -24.68 25.61
C GLY A 220 -14.20 -26.15 25.30
N TYR A 221 -15.20 -26.41 24.44
CA TYR A 221 -15.59 -27.75 23.98
C TYR A 221 -14.39 -28.59 23.49
N VAL A 222 -13.49 -27.96 22.73
CA VAL A 222 -12.27 -28.62 22.22
C VAL A 222 -11.31 -28.97 23.35
N GLY A 223 -11.19 -28.13 24.38
CA GLY A 223 -10.39 -28.41 25.57
C GLY A 223 -10.93 -29.61 26.32
N THR A 224 -12.24 -29.66 26.58
CA THR A 224 -12.92 -30.80 27.21
C THR A 224 -12.71 -32.08 26.41
N GLN A 225 -12.86 -32.02 25.08
CA GLN A 225 -12.63 -33.17 24.20
C GLN A 225 -11.16 -33.64 24.23
N ASN A 226 -10.20 -32.72 24.32
CA ASN A 226 -8.78 -33.07 24.40
C ASN A 226 -8.43 -33.70 25.76
N TYR A 227 -9.02 -33.21 26.85
CA TYR A 227 -8.91 -33.83 28.18
C TYR A 227 -9.53 -35.23 28.19
N GLU A 228 -10.75 -35.40 27.66
CA GLU A 228 -11.39 -36.72 27.55
C GLU A 228 -10.53 -37.72 26.77
N ASN A 229 -9.91 -37.28 25.66
CA ASN A 229 -9.07 -38.12 24.81
C ASN A 229 -7.77 -38.55 25.52
N ILE A 230 -7.19 -37.69 26.35
CA ILE A 230 -6.01 -38.02 27.18
C ILE A 230 -6.39 -38.99 28.29
N VAL A 231 -7.50 -38.73 28.99
CA VAL A 231 -8.01 -39.58 30.07
C VAL A 231 -8.33 -40.98 29.53
N THR A 232 -9.10 -41.08 28.45
CA THR A 232 -9.44 -42.37 27.82
C THR A 232 -8.21 -43.15 27.35
N LYS A 233 -7.20 -42.48 26.77
CA LYS A 233 -5.93 -43.14 26.43
C LYS A 233 -5.16 -43.63 27.64
N SER A 234 -5.14 -42.87 28.74
CA SER A 234 -4.47 -43.31 29.97
C SER A 234 -5.13 -44.55 30.58
N TRP A 235 -6.45 -44.67 30.48
CA TRP A 235 -7.20 -45.85 30.92
C TRP A 235 -7.03 -47.07 30.03
N GLN A 236 -6.68 -46.91 28.74
CA GLN A 236 -6.42 -48.04 27.83
C GLN A 236 -5.00 -48.62 27.96
N ILE A 237 -4.08 -47.87 28.58
CA ILE A 237 -2.68 -48.28 28.79
C ILE A 237 -2.50 -48.97 30.15
N SER A 238 -3.49 -48.83 31.05
CA SER A 238 -3.54 -49.53 32.35
C SER A 238 -4.39 -50.79 32.29
#